data_AF-A0A1K1T464-F1
#
_entry.id   AF-A0A1K1T464-F1
#
_cell.length_a   1.000
_cell.length_b   1.000
_cell.length_c   1.000
_cell.angle_alpha   90.00
_cell.angle_beta   90.00
_cell.angle_gamma   90.00
#
_symmetry.space_group_name_H-M   'P 1'
#
loop_
_entity.id
_entity.type
_entity.pdbx_description
1 polymer ?
#
loop_
_entity_poly.entity_id
_entity_poly.type
_entity_poly.pdbx_seq_one_letter_code
_entity_poly.pdbx_strand_id
1 'polypeptide(L)'
;MTAQQFLTIPMVLTFVVTLVNVFLLLGLRTKYEEAKQTNQATKEDIGEITKIVEEIKNNLTNETEILKSKLSIENQHKINIKTAEHNALINYVEKFSAWFFYMARVQLYTYNLESYKEIDNIDIEINRRLYEKDLADAKLLLFVNNQDFVKMQGGLDLSVHDFQQTLLLGLNDLKGIFRFGELKLEKATDIQSYELKTKLLSDAYASSKKTSDELSKKYEEVYKKFVVLVKYVNNRLMTL
;
A
#
# COMPACT_ATOMS: atom_id res chain seq x y z
N MET A 1 88.32 83.34 -25.18
CA MET A 1 87.07 84.07 -25.48
C MET A 1 86.05 83.06 -25.97
N THR A 2 84.95 83.00 -25.25
CA THR A 2 83.87 82.01 -25.26
C THR A 2 82.83 82.32 -26.34
N ALA A 3 82.64 81.42 -27.30
CA ALA A 3 81.54 81.51 -28.26
C ALA A 3 80.25 80.98 -27.62
N GLN A 4 79.53 81.85 -26.93
CA GLN A 4 78.14 81.64 -26.53
C GLN A 4 77.28 81.69 -27.81
N GLN A 5 76.83 80.54 -28.29
CA GLN A 5 75.83 80.47 -29.36
C GLN A 5 74.48 80.93 -28.80
N PHE A 6 73.98 82.06 -29.30
CA PHE A 6 72.64 82.56 -28.99
C PHE A 6 71.59 81.63 -29.61
N LEU A 7 70.75 81.03 -28.77
CA LEU A 7 69.48 80.43 -29.16
C LEU A 7 68.61 81.51 -29.83
N THR A 8 68.24 81.31 -31.09
CA THR A 8 67.31 82.22 -31.78
C THR A 8 65.91 82.07 -31.18
N ILE A 9 65.19 83.19 -30.99
CA ILE A 9 63.81 83.24 -30.46
C ILE A 9 62.88 82.14 -31.04
N PRO A 10 62.87 81.87 -32.37
CA PRO A 10 62.05 80.78 -32.93
C PRO A 10 62.42 79.39 -32.41
N MET A 11 63.69 79.13 -32.08
CA MET A 11 64.18 77.84 -31.59
C MET A 11 63.76 77.58 -30.13
N VAL A 12 63.72 78.62 -29.29
CA VAL A 12 63.19 78.54 -27.92
C VAL A 12 61.68 78.30 -27.94
N LEU A 13 60.95 78.97 -28.84
CA LEU A 13 59.51 78.80 -28.98
C LEU A 13 59.15 77.37 -29.44
N THR A 14 59.89 76.82 -30.42
CA THR A 14 59.70 75.42 -30.84
C THR A 14 60.03 74.45 -29.71
N PHE A 15 61.07 74.72 -28.91
CA PHE A 15 61.42 73.89 -27.77
C PHE A 15 60.31 73.86 -26.69
N VAL A 16 59.75 75.02 -26.35
CA VAL A 16 58.63 75.14 -25.39
C VAL A 16 57.37 74.45 -25.92
N VAL A 17 57.02 74.65 -27.20
CA VAL A 17 55.87 73.98 -27.83
C VAL A 17 56.07 72.46 -27.87
N THR A 18 57.30 71.99 -28.14
CA THR A 18 57.63 70.56 -28.09
C THR A 18 57.48 70.01 -26.67
N LEU A 19 57.94 70.73 -25.64
CA LEU A 19 57.79 70.32 -24.24
C LEU A 19 56.33 70.26 -23.80
N VAL A 20 55.51 71.24 -24.17
CA VAL A 20 54.06 71.25 -23.87
C VAL A 20 53.36 70.08 -24.57
N ASN A 21 53.69 69.81 -25.83
CA ASN A 21 53.15 68.65 -26.55
C ASN A 21 53.58 67.32 -25.93
N VAL A 22 54.84 67.18 -25.52
CA VAL A 22 55.33 66.00 -24.81
C VAL A 22 54.61 65.83 -23.47
N PHE A 23 54.40 66.91 -22.72
CA PHE A 23 53.67 66.88 -21.45
C PHE A 23 52.20 66.47 -21.62
N LEU A 24 51.53 67.00 -22.66
CA LEU A 24 50.16 66.61 -23.02
C LEU A 24 50.09 65.13 -23.45
N LEU A 25 51.03 64.66 -24.26
CA LEU A 25 51.10 63.25 -24.68
C LEU A 25 51.33 62.31 -23.50
N LEU A 26 52.19 62.69 -22.54
CA LEU A 26 52.40 61.91 -21.31
C LEU A 26 51.13 61.86 -20.45
N GLY A 27 50.42 62.98 -20.29
CA GLY A 27 49.16 63.04 -19.53
C GLY A 27 48.00 62.27 -20.19
N LEU A 28 47.95 62.22 -21.51
CA LEU A 28 46.99 61.39 -22.25
C LEU A 28 47.32 59.89 -22.15
N ARG A 29 48.62 59.57 -22.16
CA ARG A 29 49.09 58.19 -22.00
C ARG A 29 48.78 57.63 -20.62
N THR A 30 49.02 58.38 -19.56
CA THR A 30 48.72 57.92 -18.18
C THR A 30 47.23 57.67 -17.99
N LYS A 31 46.35 58.59 -18.43
CA LYS A 31 44.90 58.38 -18.39
C LYS A 31 44.44 57.16 -19.20
N TYR A 32 45.06 56.92 -20.35
CA TYR A 32 44.76 55.74 -21.17
C TYR A 32 45.21 54.44 -20.48
N GLU A 33 46.39 54.43 -19.85
CA GLU A 33 46.88 53.27 -19.08
C GLU A 33 46.01 52.99 -17.85
N GLU A 34 45.58 54.02 -17.11
CA GLU A 34 44.63 53.89 -15.98
C GLU A 34 43.28 53.34 -16.44
N ALA A 35 42.70 53.88 -17.51
CA ALA A 35 41.43 53.39 -18.06
C ALA A 35 41.55 51.96 -18.59
N LYS A 36 42.69 51.61 -19.18
CA LYS A 36 42.98 50.24 -19.65
C LYS A 36 43.10 49.26 -18.47
N GLN A 37 43.81 49.63 -17.40
CA GLN A 37 43.92 48.82 -16.19
C GLN A 37 42.56 48.63 -15.49
N THR A 38 41.77 49.70 -15.38
CA THR A 38 40.42 49.64 -14.79
C THR A 38 39.49 48.73 -15.59
N ASN A 39 39.52 48.82 -16.92
CA ASN A 39 38.75 47.93 -17.80
C ASN A 39 39.22 46.47 -17.73
N GLN A 40 40.51 46.25 -17.48
CA GLN A 40 41.06 44.90 -17.33
C GLN A 40 40.64 44.28 -15.99
N ALA A 41 40.75 45.03 -14.88
CA ALA A 41 40.25 44.62 -13.57
C ALA A 41 38.74 44.31 -13.61
N THR A 42 37.94 45.20 -14.23
CA THR A 42 36.49 44.98 -14.39
C THR A 42 36.16 43.72 -15.20
N LYS A 43 36.96 43.40 -16.23
CA LYS A 43 36.79 42.15 -17.01
C LYS A 43 37.13 40.91 -16.20
N GLU A 44 38.16 40.97 -15.37
CA GLU A 44 38.53 39.88 -14.47
C GLU A 44 37.44 39.64 -13.42
N ASP A 45 36.93 40.71 -12.79
CA ASP A 45 35.82 40.65 -11.82
C ASP A 45 34.56 40.04 -12.45
N ILE A 46 34.16 40.49 -13.66
CA ILE A 46 33.01 39.91 -14.38
C ILE A 46 33.25 38.44 -14.71
N GLY A 47 34.48 38.07 -15.09
CA GLY A 47 34.85 36.68 -15.35
C GLY A 47 34.73 35.79 -14.12
N GLU A 48 35.16 36.28 -12.96
CA GLU A 48 35.06 35.57 -11.69
C GLU A 48 33.60 35.44 -11.23
N ILE A 49 32.81 36.52 -11.30
CA ILE A 49 31.36 36.49 -11.02
C ILE A 49 30.66 35.48 -11.94
N THR A 50 31.00 35.44 -13.22
CA THR A 50 30.40 34.50 -14.18
C THR A 50 30.70 33.06 -13.79
N LYS A 51 31.93 32.74 -13.37
CA LYS A 51 32.29 31.41 -12.87
C LYS A 51 31.49 31.03 -11.64
N ILE A 52 31.35 31.94 -10.67
CA ILE A 52 30.56 31.71 -9.45
C ILE A 52 29.09 31.46 -9.82
N VAL A 53 28.52 32.23 -10.75
CA VAL A 53 27.13 32.04 -11.20
C VAL A 53 26.95 30.69 -11.89
N GLU A 54 27.88 30.27 -12.74
CA GLU A 54 27.84 28.94 -13.37
C GLU A 54 27.99 27.81 -12.34
N GLU A 55 28.88 27.96 -11.36
CA GLU A 55 29.04 27.00 -10.27
C GLU A 55 27.77 26.88 -9.43
N ILE A 56 27.18 28.00 -9.02
CA ILE A 56 25.89 28.04 -8.31
C ILE A 56 24.80 27.37 -9.15
N LYS A 57 24.72 27.68 -10.45
CA LYS A 57 23.73 27.07 -11.35
C LYS A 57 23.91 25.56 -11.45
N ASN A 58 25.15 25.08 -11.57
CA ASN A 58 25.46 23.66 -11.63
C ASN A 58 25.12 22.96 -10.31
N ASN A 59 25.45 23.58 -9.17
CA ASN A 59 25.11 23.07 -7.85
C ASN A 59 23.58 22.98 -7.65
N LEU A 60 22.85 24.05 -7.98
CA LEU A 60 21.38 24.06 -7.91
C LEU A 60 20.76 23.01 -8.84
N THR A 61 21.32 22.81 -10.03
CA THR A 61 20.86 21.78 -10.96
C THR A 61 21.07 20.39 -10.38
N ASN A 62 22.26 20.13 -9.81
CA ASN A 62 22.58 18.86 -9.17
C ASN A 62 21.68 18.59 -7.95
N GLU A 63 21.49 19.57 -7.08
CA GLU A 63 20.59 19.44 -5.92
C GLU A 63 19.14 19.19 -6.34
N THR A 64 18.68 19.87 -7.40
CA THR A 64 17.33 19.67 -7.95
C THR A 64 17.15 18.25 -8.48
N GLU A 65 18.12 17.71 -9.21
CA GLU A 65 18.05 16.32 -9.70
C GLU A 65 18.08 15.30 -8.56
N ILE A 66 18.89 15.56 -7.52
CA ILE A 66 18.89 14.73 -6.30
C ILE A 66 17.52 14.75 -5.62
N LEU A 67 16.92 15.93 -5.44
CA LEU A 67 15.60 16.09 -4.82
C LEU A 67 14.50 15.41 -5.64
N LYS A 68 14.51 15.56 -6.97
CA LYS A 68 13.57 14.85 -7.86
C LYS A 68 13.70 13.34 -7.72
N SER A 69 14.93 12.83 -7.70
CA SER A 69 15.19 11.39 -7.54
C SER A 69 14.67 10.88 -6.20
N LYS A 70 14.98 11.58 -5.09
CA LYS A 70 14.47 11.23 -3.75
C LYS A 70 12.94 11.24 -3.69
N LEU A 71 12.31 12.30 -4.20
CA LEU A 71 10.85 12.42 -4.23
C LEU A 71 10.21 11.29 -5.05
N SER A 72 10.82 10.93 -6.18
CA SER A 72 10.38 9.81 -7.03
C SER A 72 10.41 8.48 -6.26
N ILE A 73 11.52 8.20 -5.55
CA ILE A 73 11.67 6.98 -4.73
C ILE A 73 10.64 6.95 -3.60
N GLU A 74 10.47 8.05 -2.87
CA GLU A 74 9.49 8.13 -1.79
C GLU A 74 8.06 7.96 -2.28
N ASN A 75 7.72 8.57 -3.43
CA ASN A 75 6.41 8.44 -4.03
C ASN A 75 6.16 6.99 -4.48
N GLN A 76 7.14 6.36 -5.13
CA GLN A 76 7.04 4.95 -5.52
C GLN A 76 6.88 4.04 -4.30
N HIS A 77 7.59 4.32 -3.21
CA HIS A 77 7.46 3.55 -1.97
C HIS A 77 6.05 3.69 -1.36
N LYS A 78 5.51 4.92 -1.30
CA LYS A 78 4.13 5.16 -0.86
C LYS A 78 3.10 4.42 -1.71
N ILE A 79 3.25 4.48 -3.04
CA ILE A 79 2.38 3.76 -3.99
C ILE A 79 2.47 2.24 -3.75
N ASN A 80 3.66 1.69 -3.55
CA ASN A 80 3.86 0.27 -3.30
C ASN A 80 3.19 -0.17 -1.99
N ILE A 81 3.34 0.60 -0.90
CA ILE A 81 2.67 0.33 0.37
C ILE A 81 1.15 0.35 0.19
N LYS A 82 0.62 1.39 -0.47
CA LYS A 82 -0.82 1.53 -0.71
C LYS A 82 -1.39 0.38 -1.54
N THR A 83 -0.64 -0.03 -2.57
CA THR A 83 -0.99 -1.19 -3.40
C THR A 83 -0.98 -2.48 -2.59
N ALA A 84 0.01 -2.67 -1.71
CA ALA A 84 0.08 -3.84 -0.83
C ALA A 84 -1.10 -3.87 0.17
N GLU A 85 -1.47 -2.71 0.73
CA GLU A 85 -2.66 -2.55 1.57
C GLU A 85 -3.94 -2.96 0.82
N HIS A 86 -4.15 -2.44 -0.39
CA HIS A 86 -5.31 -2.77 -1.21
C HIS A 86 -5.39 -4.28 -1.50
N ASN A 87 -4.27 -4.87 -1.91
CA ASN A 87 -4.20 -6.30 -2.19
C ASN A 87 -4.47 -7.15 -0.95
N ALA A 88 -4.00 -6.71 0.22
CA ALA A 88 -4.26 -7.41 1.48
C ALA A 88 -5.74 -7.36 1.87
N LEU A 89 -6.38 -6.19 1.74
CA LEU A 89 -7.82 -6.01 2.00
C LEU A 89 -8.67 -6.89 1.09
N ILE A 90 -8.40 -6.90 -0.22
CA ILE A 90 -9.12 -7.72 -1.20
C ILE A 90 -8.94 -9.21 -0.88
N ASN A 91 -7.70 -9.64 -0.65
CA ASN A 91 -7.40 -11.04 -0.34
C ASN A 91 -8.11 -11.49 0.95
N TYR A 92 -8.15 -10.66 2.00
CA TYR A 92 -8.89 -10.98 3.21
C TYR A 92 -10.38 -11.19 2.93
N VAL A 93 -11.03 -10.26 2.22
CA VAL A 93 -12.45 -10.35 1.89
C VAL A 93 -12.73 -11.60 1.05
N GLU A 94 -11.86 -11.92 0.08
CA GLU A 94 -11.98 -13.11 -0.75
C GLU A 94 -11.92 -14.40 0.08
N LYS A 95 -10.89 -14.55 0.93
CA LYS A 95 -10.70 -15.76 1.74
C LYS A 95 -11.77 -15.90 2.82
N PHE A 96 -12.15 -14.81 3.47
CA PHE A 96 -13.28 -14.78 4.40
C PHE A 96 -14.57 -15.24 3.71
N SER A 97 -14.87 -14.66 2.53
CA SER A 97 -16.08 -15.01 1.77
C SER A 97 -16.09 -16.49 1.37
N ALA A 98 -14.94 -17.00 0.89
CA ALA A 98 -14.80 -18.40 0.50
C ALA A 98 -15.04 -19.36 1.67
N TRP A 99 -14.60 -19.01 2.88
CA TRP A 99 -14.84 -19.78 4.09
C TRP A 99 -16.30 -19.67 4.57
N PHE A 100 -16.81 -18.46 4.76
CA PHE A 100 -18.15 -18.24 5.27
C PHE A 100 -19.24 -18.81 4.34
N PHE A 101 -19.16 -18.53 3.04
CA PHE A 101 -20.17 -19.01 2.09
C PHE A 101 -20.07 -20.51 1.81
N TYR A 102 -18.93 -21.15 2.08
CA TYR A 102 -18.87 -22.61 2.08
C TYR A 102 -19.76 -23.18 3.19
N MET A 103 -19.58 -22.68 4.42
CA MET A 103 -20.40 -23.11 5.56
C MET A 103 -21.88 -22.78 5.37
N ALA A 104 -22.20 -21.58 4.88
CA ALA A 104 -23.58 -21.15 4.65
C ALA A 104 -24.33 -21.99 3.58
N ARG A 105 -23.61 -22.75 2.74
CA ARG A 105 -24.19 -23.62 1.71
C ARG A 105 -24.39 -25.06 2.17
N VAL A 106 -23.92 -25.42 3.37
CA VAL A 106 -24.11 -26.77 3.90
C VAL A 106 -25.60 -27.00 4.19
N GLN A 107 -26.16 -28.05 3.60
CA GLN A 107 -27.58 -28.40 3.74
C GLN A 107 -27.71 -29.64 4.61
N LEU A 108 -28.09 -29.46 5.88
CA LEU A 108 -28.16 -30.56 6.86
C LEU A 108 -29.17 -31.65 6.50
N TYR A 109 -30.18 -31.35 5.69
CA TYR A 109 -31.21 -32.31 5.29
C TYR A 109 -30.80 -33.24 4.13
N THR A 110 -29.64 -33.04 3.50
CA THR A 110 -29.20 -33.89 2.37
C THR A 110 -28.48 -35.16 2.82
N TYR A 111 -28.14 -35.27 4.10
CA TYR A 111 -27.42 -36.42 4.65
C TYR A 111 -28.39 -37.53 5.07
N ASN A 112 -27.99 -38.77 4.80
CA ASN A 112 -28.74 -39.97 5.14
C ASN A 112 -27.79 -41.11 5.56
N LEU A 113 -28.33 -42.31 5.81
CA LEU A 113 -27.53 -43.47 6.23
C LEU A 113 -26.40 -43.85 5.27
N GLU A 114 -26.52 -43.53 3.98
CA GLU A 114 -25.52 -43.85 2.96
C GLU A 114 -24.46 -42.75 2.85
N SER A 115 -24.83 -41.48 3.08
CA SER A 115 -23.97 -40.31 2.86
C SER A 115 -23.43 -39.64 4.12
N TYR A 116 -23.86 -40.04 5.33
CA TYR A 116 -23.46 -39.33 6.57
C TYR A 116 -21.94 -39.33 6.83
N LYS A 117 -21.19 -40.28 6.26
CA LYS A 117 -19.72 -40.35 6.37
C LYS A 117 -19.05 -39.19 5.62
N GLU A 118 -19.72 -38.58 4.64
CA GLU A 118 -19.22 -37.40 3.92
C GLU A 118 -19.14 -36.15 4.81
N ILE A 119 -19.80 -36.16 5.98
CA ILE A 119 -19.72 -35.07 6.96
C ILE A 119 -18.27 -34.79 7.38
N ASP A 120 -17.41 -35.81 7.43
CA ASP A 120 -15.99 -35.66 7.79
C ASP A 120 -15.23 -34.80 6.75
N ASN A 121 -15.62 -34.87 5.47
CA ASN A 121 -15.02 -34.04 4.43
C ASN A 121 -15.39 -32.56 4.60
N ILE A 122 -16.56 -32.27 5.18
CA ILE A 122 -17.00 -30.89 5.43
C ILE A 122 -16.11 -30.24 6.47
N ASP A 123 -15.84 -30.92 7.59
CA ASP A 123 -14.99 -30.38 8.66
C ASP A 123 -13.57 -30.13 8.16
N ILE A 124 -13.00 -31.07 7.40
CA ILE A 124 -11.69 -30.90 6.76
C ILE A 124 -11.67 -29.65 5.86
N GLU A 125 -12.69 -29.47 5.03
CA GLU A 125 -12.76 -28.34 4.10
C GLU A 125 -13.02 -27.00 4.81
N ILE A 126 -13.81 -26.98 5.89
CA ILE A 126 -13.99 -25.79 6.74
C ILE A 126 -12.64 -25.37 7.33
N ASN A 127 -11.90 -26.30 7.92
CA ASN A 127 -10.61 -26.01 8.56
C ASN A 127 -9.56 -25.56 7.52
N ARG A 128 -9.55 -26.17 6.33
CA ARG A 128 -8.67 -25.76 5.23
C ARG A 128 -8.92 -24.30 4.83
N ARG A 129 -10.18 -23.90 4.69
CA ARG A 129 -10.56 -22.53 4.32
C ARG A 129 -10.31 -21.52 5.44
N LEU A 130 -10.52 -21.93 6.70
CA LEU A 130 -10.17 -21.12 7.87
C LEU A 130 -8.67 -20.81 7.88
N TYR A 131 -7.82 -21.81 7.65
CA TYR A 131 -6.38 -21.60 7.54
C TYR A 131 -6.00 -20.59 6.43
N GLU A 132 -6.64 -20.67 5.25
CA GLU A 132 -6.42 -19.68 4.19
C GLU A 132 -6.84 -18.25 4.60
N LYS A 133 -7.96 -18.13 5.33
CA LYS A 133 -8.41 -16.85 5.90
C LYS A 133 -7.39 -16.33 6.90
N ASP A 134 -6.89 -17.17 7.80
CA ASP A 134 -5.94 -16.76 8.84
C ASP A 134 -4.62 -16.28 8.25
N LEU A 135 -4.15 -16.89 7.17
CA LEU A 135 -2.99 -16.39 6.41
C LEU A 135 -3.26 -15.02 5.77
N ALA A 136 -4.45 -14.82 5.22
CA ALA A 136 -4.84 -13.53 4.65
C ALA A 136 -4.96 -12.44 5.72
N ASP A 137 -5.43 -12.81 6.91
CA ASP A 137 -5.53 -11.95 8.09
C ASP A 137 -4.14 -11.53 8.61
N ALA A 138 -3.23 -12.48 8.77
CA ALA A 138 -1.84 -12.19 9.15
C ALA A 138 -1.16 -11.22 8.17
N LYS A 139 -1.41 -11.37 6.86
CA LYS A 139 -0.92 -10.43 5.85
C LYS A 139 -1.57 -9.06 5.96
N LEU A 140 -2.87 -9.00 6.28
CA LEU A 140 -3.61 -7.77 6.44
C LEU A 140 -3.08 -6.91 7.59
N LEU A 141 -2.75 -7.55 8.71
CA LEU A 141 -2.17 -6.89 9.89
C LEU A 141 -0.86 -6.14 9.60
N LEU A 142 -0.11 -6.55 8.56
CA LEU A 142 1.13 -5.85 8.17
C LEU A 142 0.87 -4.47 7.56
N PHE A 143 -0.31 -4.26 6.96
CA PHE A 143 -0.60 -3.08 6.15
C PHE A 143 -1.75 -2.23 6.71
N VAL A 144 -2.63 -2.80 7.54
CA VAL A 144 -3.83 -2.12 8.07
C VAL A 144 -3.74 -1.95 9.58
N ASN A 145 -3.39 -0.74 10.02
CA ASN A 145 -3.28 -0.37 11.44
C ASN A 145 -4.46 0.47 11.97
N ASN A 146 -5.63 0.37 11.33
CA ASN A 146 -6.81 1.14 11.75
C ASN A 146 -7.61 0.40 12.83
N GLN A 147 -7.73 1.01 14.02
CA GLN A 147 -8.40 0.42 15.18
C GLN A 147 -9.90 0.13 14.94
N ASP A 148 -10.59 0.95 14.15
CA ASP A 148 -12.01 0.72 13.85
C ASP A 148 -12.18 -0.49 12.94
N PHE A 149 -11.29 -0.65 11.96
CA PHE A 149 -11.25 -1.83 11.11
C PHE A 149 -11.01 -3.10 11.94
N VAL A 150 -10.01 -3.09 12.83
CA VAL A 150 -9.71 -4.23 13.71
C VAL A 150 -10.91 -4.60 14.59
N LYS A 151 -11.65 -3.62 15.12
CA LYS A 151 -12.87 -3.86 15.91
C LYS A 151 -13.99 -4.47 15.05
N MET A 152 -14.22 -3.94 13.85
CA MET A 152 -15.23 -4.49 12.93
C MET A 152 -14.91 -5.92 12.54
N GLN A 153 -13.63 -6.18 12.22
CA GLN A 153 -13.12 -7.51 11.93
C GLN A 153 -13.32 -8.46 13.10
N GLY A 154 -12.88 -8.10 14.31
CA GLY A 154 -13.05 -8.94 15.49
C GLY A 154 -14.52 -9.25 15.79
N GLY A 155 -15.42 -8.27 15.63
CA GLY A 155 -16.86 -8.48 15.79
C GLY A 155 -17.47 -9.41 14.74
N LEU A 156 -16.94 -9.40 13.52
CA LEU A 156 -17.33 -10.32 12.45
C LEU A 156 -16.79 -11.74 12.70
N ASP A 157 -15.52 -11.85 13.07
CA ASP A 157 -14.84 -13.12 13.37
C ASP A 157 -15.53 -13.87 14.52
N LEU A 158 -15.96 -13.17 15.56
CA LEU A 158 -16.73 -13.77 16.66
C LEU A 158 -18.09 -14.33 16.19
N SER A 159 -18.85 -13.58 15.39
CA SER A 159 -20.16 -14.04 14.90
C SER A 159 -20.05 -15.22 13.96
N VAL A 160 -19.04 -15.24 13.09
CA VAL A 160 -18.86 -16.37 12.16
C VAL A 160 -18.31 -17.60 12.89
N HIS A 161 -17.52 -17.42 13.96
CA HIS A 161 -17.11 -18.54 14.81
C HIS A 161 -18.31 -19.18 15.51
N ASP A 162 -19.23 -18.37 16.04
CA ASP A 162 -20.49 -18.86 16.63
C ASP A 162 -21.38 -19.58 15.59
N PHE A 163 -21.44 -19.05 14.36
CA PHE A 163 -22.07 -19.73 13.23
C PHE A 163 -21.43 -21.09 12.92
N GLN A 164 -20.10 -21.14 12.83
CA GLN A 164 -19.34 -22.38 12.58
C GLN A 164 -19.61 -23.42 13.67
N GLN A 165 -19.53 -23.03 14.94
CA GLN A 165 -19.76 -23.95 16.06
C GLN A 165 -21.16 -24.57 15.99
N THR A 166 -22.17 -23.74 15.71
CA THR A 166 -23.56 -24.20 15.55
C THR A 166 -23.68 -25.23 14.41
N LEU A 167 -23.02 -24.96 13.28
CA LEU A 167 -23.03 -25.87 12.13
C LEU A 167 -22.36 -27.20 12.47
N LEU A 168 -21.17 -27.16 13.07
CA LEU A 168 -20.41 -28.35 13.42
C LEU A 168 -21.13 -29.20 14.47
N LEU A 169 -21.79 -28.58 15.44
CA LEU A 169 -22.63 -29.31 16.41
C LEU A 169 -23.78 -30.04 15.71
N GLY A 170 -24.52 -29.38 14.81
CA GLY A 170 -25.61 -30.04 14.08
C GLY A 170 -25.13 -31.15 13.13
N LEU A 171 -23.98 -30.98 12.49
CA LEU A 171 -23.35 -32.03 11.70
C LEU A 171 -22.96 -33.25 12.56
N ASN A 172 -22.40 -33.01 13.75
CA ASN A 172 -22.04 -34.07 14.68
C ASN A 172 -23.27 -34.79 15.24
N ASP A 173 -24.34 -34.06 15.54
CA ASP A 173 -25.61 -34.64 15.98
C ASP A 173 -26.18 -35.57 14.90
N LEU A 174 -26.20 -35.13 13.64
CA LEU A 174 -26.64 -35.97 12.51
C LEU A 174 -25.76 -37.20 12.33
N LYS A 175 -24.44 -37.02 12.37
CA LYS A 175 -23.49 -38.14 12.30
C LYS A 175 -23.76 -39.14 13.42
N GLY A 176 -24.04 -38.67 14.63
CA GLY A 176 -24.44 -39.48 15.77
C GLY A 176 -25.71 -40.28 15.49
N ILE A 177 -26.77 -39.62 15.05
CA ILE A 177 -28.06 -40.26 14.70
C ILE A 177 -27.86 -41.41 13.70
N PHE A 178 -27.17 -41.14 12.59
CA PHE A 178 -26.98 -42.15 11.55
C PHE A 178 -26.03 -43.27 11.98
N ARG A 179 -24.93 -42.97 12.68
CA ARG A 179 -24.00 -43.98 13.19
C ARG A 179 -24.66 -44.92 14.19
N PHE A 180 -25.43 -44.40 15.14
CA PHE A 180 -26.19 -45.24 16.06
C PHE A 180 -27.32 -46.00 15.36
N GLY A 181 -27.89 -45.42 14.29
CA GLY A 181 -28.84 -46.08 13.41
C GLY A 181 -28.26 -47.30 12.69
N GLU A 182 -27.09 -47.14 12.06
CA GLU A 182 -26.34 -48.19 11.37
C GLU A 182 -26.09 -49.38 12.30
N LEU A 183 -25.56 -49.13 13.51
CA LEU A 183 -25.30 -50.17 14.52
C LEU A 183 -26.55 -50.92 15.00
N LYS A 184 -27.70 -50.24 15.04
CA LYS A 184 -28.98 -50.87 15.42
C LYS A 184 -29.55 -51.69 14.26
N LEU A 185 -29.39 -51.22 13.03
CA LEU A 185 -29.84 -51.92 11.82
C LEU A 185 -29.08 -53.23 11.60
N GLU A 186 -27.78 -53.28 11.91
CA GLU A 186 -26.98 -54.52 11.84
C GLU A 186 -27.54 -55.67 12.69
N LYS A 187 -28.33 -55.37 13.72
CA LYS A 187 -28.87 -56.36 14.68
C LYS A 187 -30.39 -56.54 14.56
N ALA A 188 -31.03 -55.83 13.63
CA ALA A 188 -32.49 -55.77 13.53
C ALA A 188 -33.04 -56.87 12.63
N THR A 189 -34.25 -57.35 12.94
CA THR A 189 -35.05 -58.14 11.99
C THR A 189 -35.60 -57.26 10.86
N ASP A 190 -36.17 -57.85 9.80
CA ASP A 190 -36.70 -57.09 8.66
C ASP A 190 -37.77 -56.07 9.05
N ILE A 191 -38.71 -56.46 9.94
CA ILE A 191 -39.79 -55.57 10.42
C ILE A 191 -39.20 -54.45 11.29
N GLN A 192 -38.28 -54.79 12.21
CA GLN A 192 -37.60 -53.81 13.07
C GLN A 192 -36.76 -52.81 12.25
N SER A 193 -36.18 -53.28 11.13
CA SER A 193 -35.39 -52.45 10.22
C SER A 193 -36.23 -51.37 9.56
N TYR A 194 -37.47 -51.67 9.15
CA TYR A 194 -38.37 -50.68 8.58
C TYR A 194 -38.75 -49.58 9.59
N GLU A 195 -39.19 -49.98 10.79
CA GLU A 195 -39.56 -49.04 11.85
C GLU A 195 -38.36 -48.16 12.27
N LEU A 196 -37.18 -48.76 12.37
CA LEU A 196 -35.96 -48.06 12.74
C LEU A 196 -35.54 -47.05 11.66
N LYS A 197 -35.62 -47.40 10.37
CA LYS A 197 -35.33 -46.46 9.27
C LYS A 197 -36.29 -45.26 9.29
N THR A 198 -37.58 -45.48 9.48
CA THR A 198 -38.58 -44.40 9.58
C THR A 198 -38.28 -43.47 10.76
N LYS A 199 -37.95 -44.05 11.92
CA LYS A 199 -37.55 -43.28 13.10
C LYS A 199 -36.28 -42.46 12.87
N LEU A 200 -35.25 -43.05 12.27
CA LEU A 200 -33.99 -42.38 11.98
C LEU A 200 -34.19 -41.17 11.05
N LEU A 201 -35.02 -41.31 10.01
CA LEU A 201 -35.36 -40.20 9.12
C LEU A 201 -36.07 -39.07 9.86
N SER A 202 -37.02 -39.41 10.74
CA SER A 202 -37.73 -38.43 11.58
C SER A 202 -36.79 -37.71 12.54
N ASP A 203 -35.92 -38.44 13.25
CA ASP A 203 -34.97 -37.89 14.22
C ASP A 203 -33.93 -36.99 13.51
N ALA A 204 -33.41 -37.44 12.36
CA ALA A 204 -32.48 -36.65 11.54
C ALA A 204 -33.15 -35.37 11.02
N TYR A 205 -34.36 -35.45 10.49
CA TYR A 205 -35.09 -34.28 10.02
C TYR A 205 -35.33 -33.26 11.14
N ALA A 206 -35.76 -33.73 12.33
CA ALA A 206 -35.98 -32.86 13.48
C ALA A 206 -34.69 -32.14 13.92
N SER A 207 -33.56 -32.87 13.97
CA SER A 207 -32.25 -32.32 14.28
C SER A 207 -31.76 -31.30 13.24
N SER A 208 -31.84 -31.65 11.96
CA SER A 208 -31.49 -30.77 10.84
C SER A 208 -32.31 -29.48 10.87
N LYS A 209 -33.63 -29.59 11.05
CA LYS A 209 -34.53 -28.43 11.08
C LYS A 209 -34.18 -27.47 12.21
N LYS A 210 -34.03 -27.99 13.44
CA LYS A 210 -33.66 -27.19 14.62
C LYS A 210 -32.37 -26.42 14.37
N THR A 211 -31.34 -27.09 13.86
CA THR A 211 -30.04 -26.46 13.58
C THR A 211 -30.14 -25.46 12.43
N SER A 212 -30.84 -25.78 11.34
CA SER A 212 -31.03 -24.87 10.21
C SER A 212 -31.78 -23.59 10.60
N ASP A 213 -32.77 -23.68 11.48
CA ASP A 213 -33.48 -22.50 12.01
C ASP A 213 -32.56 -21.58 12.82
N GLU A 214 -31.63 -22.16 13.58
CA GLU A 214 -30.62 -21.40 14.34
C GLU A 214 -29.56 -20.78 13.43
N LEU A 215 -29.03 -21.57 12.48
CA LEU A 215 -28.06 -21.09 11.48
C LEU A 215 -28.63 -19.95 10.64
N SER A 216 -29.92 -19.98 10.29
CA SER A 216 -30.55 -18.90 9.51
C SER A 216 -30.51 -17.56 10.24
N LYS A 217 -30.74 -17.56 11.57
CA LYS A 217 -30.67 -16.35 12.41
C LYS A 217 -29.23 -15.83 12.50
N LYS A 218 -28.28 -16.73 12.75
CA LYS A 218 -26.85 -16.38 12.84
C LYS A 218 -26.29 -15.90 11.50
N TYR A 219 -26.71 -16.49 10.38
CA TYR A 219 -26.35 -16.06 9.04
C TYR A 219 -26.68 -14.59 8.81
N GLU A 220 -27.89 -14.17 9.19
CA GLU A 220 -28.32 -12.77 9.04
C GLU A 220 -27.42 -11.80 9.83
N GLU A 221 -27.03 -12.18 11.05
CA GLU A 221 -26.10 -11.39 11.86
C GLU A 221 -24.73 -11.29 11.21
N VAL A 222 -24.13 -12.43 10.82
CA VAL A 222 -22.83 -12.47 10.15
C VAL A 222 -22.86 -11.66 8.86
N TYR A 223 -23.90 -11.84 8.04
CA TYR A 223 -24.04 -11.16 6.77
C TYR A 223 -24.15 -9.64 6.94
N LYS A 224 -24.92 -9.16 7.94
CA LYS A 224 -24.99 -7.71 8.25
C LYS A 224 -23.62 -7.14 8.60
N LYS A 225 -22.85 -7.80 9.47
CA LYS A 225 -21.50 -7.39 9.84
C LYS A 225 -20.54 -7.43 8.65
N PHE A 226 -20.64 -8.48 7.83
CA PHE A 226 -19.85 -8.63 6.61
C PHE A 226 -20.10 -7.49 5.61
N VAL A 227 -21.37 -7.12 5.38
CA VAL A 227 -21.71 -5.98 4.50
C VAL A 227 -21.14 -4.66 5.01
N VAL A 228 -21.13 -4.42 6.31
CA VAL A 228 -20.51 -3.23 6.91
C VAL A 228 -19.01 -3.22 6.64
N LEU A 229 -18.32 -4.35 6.86
CA LEU A 229 -16.90 -4.47 6.57
C LEU A 229 -16.60 -4.25 5.08
N VAL A 230 -17.36 -4.86 4.17
CA VAL A 230 -17.19 -4.67 2.72
C VAL A 230 -17.38 -3.21 2.31
N LYS A 231 -18.37 -2.50 2.88
CA LYS A 231 -18.54 -1.06 2.63
C LYS A 231 -17.33 -0.25 3.07
N TYR A 232 -16.77 -0.57 4.24
CA TYR A 232 -15.55 0.07 4.72
C TYR A 232 -14.37 -0.18 3.77
N VAL A 233 -14.16 -1.44 3.36
CA VAL A 233 -13.12 -1.83 2.40
C VAL A 233 -13.29 -1.06 1.08
N ASN A 234 -14.50 -1.04 0.52
CA ASN A 234 -14.79 -0.33 -0.73
C ASN A 234 -14.47 1.17 -0.63
N ASN A 235 -14.88 1.83 0.46
CA ASN A 235 -14.57 3.25 0.65
C ASN A 235 -13.05 3.48 0.67
N ARG A 236 -12.31 2.59 1.32
CA ARG A 236 -10.86 2.69 1.46
C ARG A 236 -10.12 2.44 0.15
N LEU A 237 -10.65 1.55 -0.70
CA LEU A 237 -10.13 1.29 -2.05
C LEU A 237 -10.38 2.47 -3.02
N MET A 238 -11.44 3.26 -2.78
CA MET A 238 -11.83 4.38 -3.65
C MET A 238 -11.12 5.70 -3.30
N THR A 239 -10.61 5.84 -2.07
CA THR A 239 -9.75 6.97 -1.68
C THR A 239 -8.29 6.68 -2.05
N LEU A 240 -7.82 7.33 -3.13
CA LEU A 240 -6.40 7.46 -3.50
C LEU A 240 -5.68 8.42 -2.54
#